data_AF-A0A6V8SL15-F1
#
_entry.id   AF-A0A6V8SL15-F1
#
_cell.length_a   1.000
_cell.length_b   1.000
_cell.length_c   1.000
_cell.angle_alpha   90.00
_cell.angle_beta   90.00
_cell.angle_gamma   90.00
#
_symmetry.space_group_name_H-M   'P 1'
#
loop_
_entity.id
_entity.type
_entity.pdbx_description
1 polymer ?
#
loop_
_entity_poly.entity_id
_entity_poly.type
_entity_poly.pdbx_seq_one_letter_code
_entity_poly.pdbx_strand_id
1 'polypeptide(L)'
;MVQYRFYYDESEHSRKINLNTVNATNYYDNFIAVIVGWKIESEKSVFEKYAAFEEKYTDRKSKGELKSQTLNQSQFKNGFASMNKSNVCFLTDFLLVFDSDIEVYFSVISKIEFIISQLFYGYNNSFFCDIDAMKYSIVKAILMYQPKEIIEGIFENTEELVATLKAFFKDRIQQNKVNLSLKQRETKAFEEILEILYDIHDVSTIEWNYDIAFLGFKKYITERAINDFILVIDKEGESSNTLNAAKKVGFSTAIEVDSKCSIGVRISDMLAGLLSKLLKSLHNSLRYNSSDEQLQKKILSKEWFLLSQDQLELYKKLYIIVCKLNNAWYKTFSGKYSDDLIMLIAFLNYMNHFSSTEEIRKQNVDMQGEYFNSYACEYLEDYFDRMRNKLPLNPISSDAKNYFFNKRGAKVFFDVRRQPLLKFTNGHCKCSVLSIGFSREGIPLATISEAKGNYCYRLPKDLSEWSMSVVGLANMGMNMFPAEVVFIEDNGKFYADVL
;
A
#
# COMPACT_ATOMS: atom_id res chain seq x y z
N MET A 1 -18.94 24.22 8.26
CA MET A 1 -18.17 23.00 7.95
C MET A 1 -16.86 23.45 7.33
N VAL A 2 -15.75 22.77 7.62
CA VAL A 2 -14.45 23.13 7.04
C VAL A 2 -14.40 22.51 5.64
N GLN A 3 -14.23 23.35 4.62
CA GLN A 3 -14.13 22.91 3.24
C GLN A 3 -12.66 22.78 2.83
N TYR A 4 -12.32 21.67 2.18
CA TYR A 4 -10.99 21.37 1.67
C TYR A 4 -10.92 21.50 0.14
N ARG A 5 -9.72 21.69 -0.38
CA ARG A 5 -9.42 21.54 -1.80
C ARG A 5 -8.22 20.61 -1.97
N PHE A 6 -8.41 19.58 -2.77
CA PHE A 6 -7.39 18.58 -3.10
C PHE A 6 -7.02 18.67 -4.56
N TYR A 7 -5.77 18.35 -4.86
CA TYR A 7 -5.15 18.41 -6.17
C TYR A 7 -4.44 17.10 -6.44
N TYR A 8 -4.64 16.54 -7.63
CA TYR A 8 -4.12 15.25 -8.04
C TYR A 8 -3.16 15.42 -9.21
N ASP A 9 -2.05 14.70 -9.14
CA ASP A 9 -1.21 14.40 -10.31
C ASP A 9 -0.57 13.00 -10.16
N GLU A 10 -0.02 12.49 -11.25
CA GLU A 10 0.51 11.14 -11.36
C GLU A 10 1.89 11.07 -12.04
N SER A 11 2.58 9.94 -11.87
CA SER A 11 3.88 9.70 -12.49
C SER A 11 4.03 8.23 -12.87
N GLU A 12 4.91 7.97 -13.83
CA GLU A 12 5.15 6.63 -14.41
C GLU A 12 3.85 6.02 -14.97
N HIS A 13 2.97 6.89 -15.46
CA HIS A 13 1.78 6.53 -16.20
C HIS A 13 2.15 5.95 -17.57
N SER A 14 1.45 4.90 -17.98
CA SER A 14 1.59 4.26 -19.29
C SER A 14 0.22 4.17 -19.94
N ARG A 15 -0.06 5.08 -20.88
CA ARG A 15 -1.39 5.21 -21.55
C ARG A 15 -1.81 3.92 -22.26
N LYS A 16 -0.82 3.17 -22.74
CA LYS A 16 -0.94 1.80 -23.20
C LYS A 16 0.26 1.05 -22.65
N ILE A 17 0.03 0.00 -21.87
CA ILE A 17 1.09 -0.91 -21.47
C ILE A 17 1.18 -1.95 -22.59
N ASN A 18 2.12 -1.76 -23.50
CA ASN A 18 2.39 -2.67 -24.63
C ASN A 18 3.84 -3.17 -24.54
N LEU A 19 4.20 -4.14 -25.39
CA LEU A 19 5.53 -4.74 -25.41
C LEU A 19 6.66 -3.69 -25.50
N ASN A 20 6.49 -2.67 -26.34
CA ASN A 20 7.46 -1.59 -26.49
C ASN A 20 7.66 -0.79 -25.19
N THR A 21 6.59 -0.62 -24.41
CA THR A 21 6.62 0.11 -23.14
C THR A 21 7.38 -0.66 -22.08
N VAL A 22 7.18 -1.97 -21.99
CA VAL A 22 7.79 -2.81 -20.95
C VAL A 22 9.23 -3.21 -21.27
N ASN A 23 9.55 -3.35 -22.55
CA ASN A 23 10.93 -3.57 -23.01
C ASN A 23 11.79 -2.29 -22.99
N ALA A 24 11.19 -1.12 -22.73
CA ALA A 24 11.95 0.11 -22.63
C ALA A 24 12.95 0.01 -21.47
N THR A 25 14.20 0.44 -21.71
CA THR A 25 15.26 0.41 -20.68
C THR A 25 14.92 1.25 -19.46
N ASN A 26 14.01 2.21 -19.61
CA ASN A 26 13.48 3.07 -18.57
C ASN A 26 12.09 2.65 -18.08
N TYR A 27 11.58 1.46 -18.42
CA TYR A 27 10.32 0.96 -17.89
C TYR A 27 10.39 0.86 -16.36
N TYR A 28 9.30 1.26 -15.72
CA TYR A 28 9.10 1.07 -14.29
C TYR A 28 7.67 0.58 -14.06
N ASP A 29 7.55 -0.50 -13.28
CA ASP A 29 6.27 -1.17 -13.09
C ASP A 29 5.29 -0.30 -12.32
N ASN A 30 5.73 0.36 -11.25
CA ASN A 30 4.80 1.07 -10.39
C ASN A 30 4.25 2.34 -11.05
N PHE A 31 2.95 2.51 -10.92
CA PHE A 31 2.21 3.75 -11.12
C PHE A 31 2.15 4.52 -9.79
N ILE A 32 2.43 5.82 -9.84
CA ILE A 32 2.44 6.68 -8.65
C ILE A 32 1.38 7.75 -8.82
N ALA A 33 0.50 7.90 -7.83
CA ALA A 33 -0.43 9.02 -7.76
C ALA A 33 -0.21 9.79 -6.47
N VAL A 34 -0.24 11.12 -6.55
CA VAL A 34 -0.10 12.01 -5.39
C VAL A 34 -1.30 12.92 -5.34
N ILE A 35 -1.84 13.09 -4.13
CA ILE A 35 -2.88 14.06 -3.85
C ILE A 35 -2.41 14.94 -2.71
N VAL A 36 -2.30 16.24 -2.97
CA VAL A 36 -2.08 17.24 -1.92
C VAL A 36 -3.34 18.06 -1.72
N GLY A 37 -3.58 18.53 -0.51
CA GLY A 37 -4.71 19.43 -0.27
C GLY A 37 -4.59 20.21 1.01
N TRP A 38 -5.50 21.14 1.18
CA TRP A 38 -5.54 22.01 2.35
C TRP A 38 -6.96 22.51 2.57
N LYS A 39 -7.19 23.10 3.73
CA LYS A 39 -8.41 23.86 4.00
C LYS A 39 -8.40 25.13 3.15
N ILE A 40 -9.56 25.56 2.65
CA ILE A 40 -9.66 26.79 1.85
C ILE A 40 -9.10 28.02 2.59
N GLU A 41 -9.23 28.08 3.92
CA GLU A 41 -8.67 29.14 4.75
C GLU A 41 -7.13 29.25 4.68
N SER A 42 -6.43 28.13 4.44
CA SER A 42 -4.97 28.08 4.31
C SER A 42 -4.47 28.32 2.88
N GLU A 43 -5.37 28.37 1.88
CA GLU A 43 -5.01 28.42 0.45
C GLU A 43 -4.09 29.60 0.11
N LYS A 44 -4.41 30.79 0.64
CA LYS A 44 -3.60 31.99 0.40
C LYS A 44 -2.15 31.79 0.87
N SER A 45 -1.95 31.23 2.07
CA SER A 45 -0.61 31.02 2.62
C SER A 45 0.18 29.97 1.82
N VAL A 46 -0.47 28.87 1.44
CA VAL A 46 0.16 27.83 0.60
C VAL A 46 0.56 28.39 -0.75
N PHE A 47 -0.32 29.19 -1.38
CA PHE A 47 -0.04 29.82 -2.67
C PHE A 47 1.10 30.82 -2.60
N GLU A 48 1.17 31.65 -1.56
CA GLU A 48 2.28 32.59 -1.36
C GLU A 48 3.62 31.85 -1.20
N LYS A 49 3.67 30.78 -0.40
CA LYS A 49 4.88 29.95 -0.22
C LYS A 49 5.35 29.33 -1.53
N TYR A 50 4.45 28.71 -2.29
CA TYR A 50 4.81 28.06 -3.54
C TYR A 50 5.13 29.06 -4.65
N ALA A 51 4.43 30.19 -4.73
CA ALA A 51 4.73 31.25 -5.69
C ALA A 51 6.15 31.83 -5.48
N ALA A 52 6.55 32.04 -4.22
CA ALA A 52 7.92 32.47 -3.89
C ALA A 52 8.97 31.43 -4.32
N PHE A 53 8.67 30.13 -4.12
CA PHE A 53 9.50 29.05 -4.62
C PHE A 53 9.60 29.06 -6.16
N GLU A 54 8.49 29.17 -6.88
CA GLU A 54 8.47 29.23 -8.35
C GLU A 54 9.19 30.46 -8.90
N GLU A 55 9.07 31.61 -8.23
CA GLU A 55 9.75 32.85 -8.62
C GLU A 55 11.28 32.68 -8.52
N LYS A 56 11.76 32.10 -7.41
CA LYS A 56 13.18 31.79 -7.19
C LYS A 56 13.79 30.87 -8.25
N TYR A 57 12.98 29.98 -8.82
CA TYR A 57 13.40 28.99 -9.82
C TYR A 57 12.74 29.21 -11.19
N THR A 58 12.50 30.46 -11.55
CA THR A 58 11.88 30.83 -12.84
C THR A 58 12.69 30.33 -14.04
N ASP A 59 14.02 30.28 -13.92
CA ASP A 59 14.95 29.75 -14.93
C ASP A 59 14.73 28.27 -15.26
N ARG A 60 14.11 27.52 -14.34
CA ARG A 60 13.83 26.08 -14.47
C ARG A 60 12.46 25.78 -15.09
N LYS A 61 11.63 26.81 -15.35
CA LYS A 61 10.31 26.64 -15.94
C LYS A 61 10.40 26.15 -17.39
N SER A 62 9.49 25.25 -17.76
CA SER A 62 9.30 24.81 -19.14
C SER A 62 7.87 25.12 -19.55
N LYS A 63 7.69 25.74 -20.73
CA LYS A 63 6.37 26.14 -21.25
C LYS A 63 5.51 26.97 -20.27
N GLY A 64 6.17 27.77 -19.43
CA GLY A 64 5.54 28.70 -18.49
C GLY A 64 5.26 28.14 -17.09
N GLU A 65 5.58 26.86 -16.83
CA GLU A 65 5.33 26.20 -15.55
C GLU A 65 6.57 25.49 -15.01
N LEU A 66 6.66 25.37 -13.69
CA LEU A 66 7.68 24.57 -13.03
C LEU A 66 7.10 23.18 -12.76
N LYS A 67 7.77 22.16 -13.30
CA LYS A 67 7.33 20.76 -13.18
C LYS A 67 8.48 19.82 -12.87
N SER A 68 8.14 18.61 -12.45
CA SER A 68 9.04 17.57 -11.96
C SER A 68 10.07 17.12 -13.00
N GLN A 69 9.81 17.34 -14.30
CA GLN A 69 10.75 17.04 -15.39
C GLN A 69 11.99 17.94 -15.38
N THR A 70 12.00 19.03 -14.58
CA THR A 70 13.23 19.81 -14.34
C THR A 70 14.33 18.99 -13.64
N LEU A 71 13.95 17.89 -12.98
CA LEU A 71 14.86 16.93 -12.37
C LEU A 71 14.90 15.66 -13.22
N ASN A 72 16.09 15.24 -13.65
CA ASN A 72 16.27 14.07 -14.51
C ASN A 72 16.53 12.80 -13.70
N GLN A 73 16.05 11.64 -14.15
CA GLN A 73 16.26 10.35 -13.47
C GLN A 73 17.73 10.03 -13.18
N SER A 74 18.64 10.40 -14.09
CA SER A 74 20.09 10.16 -13.93
C SER A 74 20.69 10.87 -12.71
N GLN A 75 20.06 11.96 -12.25
CA GLN A 75 20.49 12.73 -11.07
C GLN A 75 20.12 12.03 -9.75
N PHE A 76 19.36 10.94 -9.81
CA PHE A 76 18.94 10.13 -8.68
C PHE A 76 19.63 8.76 -8.63
N LYS A 77 20.69 8.51 -9.42
CA LYS A 77 21.30 7.18 -9.56
C LYS A 77 21.48 6.44 -8.22
N ASN A 78 22.01 7.13 -7.21
CA ASN A 78 22.14 6.67 -5.82
C ASN A 78 21.27 7.52 -4.85
N GLY A 79 20.03 7.79 -5.25
CA GLY A 79 19.13 8.73 -4.56
C GLY A 79 19.70 10.15 -4.51
N PHE A 80 19.52 10.84 -3.38
CA PHE A 80 20.03 12.20 -3.18
C PHE A 80 21.55 12.30 -3.15
N ALA A 81 22.28 11.20 -2.90
CA ALA A 81 23.75 11.20 -2.92
C ALA A 81 24.32 11.59 -4.30
N SER A 82 23.57 11.30 -5.38
CA SER A 82 23.97 11.64 -6.75
C SER A 82 23.64 13.07 -7.18
N MET A 83 22.94 13.85 -6.35
CA MET A 83 22.50 15.19 -6.74
C MET A 83 23.61 16.21 -6.63
N ASN A 84 23.65 17.12 -7.61
CA ASN A 84 24.48 18.32 -7.53
C ASN A 84 23.89 19.34 -6.54
N LYS A 85 24.72 20.31 -6.13
CA LYS A 85 24.35 21.36 -5.17
C LYS A 85 23.11 22.17 -5.61
N SER A 86 22.99 22.49 -6.90
CA SER A 86 21.86 23.26 -7.42
C SER A 86 20.52 22.54 -7.22
N ASN A 87 20.48 21.22 -7.47
CA ASN A 87 19.30 20.39 -7.25
C ASN A 87 19.01 20.14 -5.78
N VAL A 88 20.05 20.05 -4.94
CA VAL A 88 19.87 19.93 -3.49
C VAL A 88 19.20 21.19 -2.93
N CYS A 89 19.66 22.39 -3.33
CA CYS A 89 19.01 23.64 -2.95
C CYS A 89 17.55 23.69 -3.44
N PHE A 90 17.33 23.34 -4.71
CA PHE A 90 15.99 23.32 -5.32
C PHE A 90 15.00 22.44 -4.54
N LEU A 91 15.40 21.20 -4.23
CA LEU A 91 14.54 20.31 -3.45
C LEU A 91 14.41 20.75 -1.99
N THR A 92 15.45 21.36 -1.41
CA THR A 92 15.35 21.89 -0.04
C THR A 92 14.25 22.94 0.05
N ASP A 93 14.22 23.87 -0.89
CA ASP A 93 13.21 24.92 -0.94
C ASP A 93 11.82 24.37 -1.30
N PHE A 94 11.74 23.40 -2.22
CA PHE A 94 10.46 22.75 -2.54
C PHE A 94 9.87 22.04 -1.32
N LEU A 95 10.67 21.23 -0.61
CA LEU A 95 10.20 20.48 0.54
C LEU A 95 9.84 21.40 1.73
N LEU A 96 10.37 22.63 1.79
CA LEU A 96 9.98 23.64 2.78
C LEU A 96 8.56 24.20 2.58
N VAL A 97 7.95 23.99 1.41
CA VAL A 97 6.55 24.38 1.16
C VAL A 97 5.58 23.55 2.02
N PHE A 98 5.97 22.32 2.38
CA PHE A 98 5.11 21.40 3.14
C PHE A 98 5.19 21.64 4.64
N ASP A 99 4.05 21.95 5.24
CA ASP A 99 3.86 22.06 6.68
C ASP A 99 2.51 21.49 7.10
N SER A 100 2.09 21.74 8.35
CA SER A 100 0.85 21.20 8.91
C SER A 100 -0.43 21.62 8.19
N ASP A 101 -0.38 22.66 7.34
CA ASP A 101 -1.55 23.11 6.58
C ASP A 101 -1.80 22.26 5.33
N ILE A 102 -0.80 21.49 4.88
CA ILE A 102 -0.87 20.65 3.68
C ILE A 102 -1.08 19.19 4.07
N GLU A 103 -2.24 18.66 3.69
CA GLU A 103 -2.56 17.23 3.68
C GLU A 103 -1.86 16.57 2.49
N VAL A 104 -1.22 15.41 2.70
CA VAL A 104 -0.44 14.71 1.67
C VAL A 104 -0.82 13.24 1.66
N TYR A 105 -1.37 12.78 0.55
CA TYR A 105 -1.66 11.39 0.26
C TYR A 105 -0.88 10.95 -0.99
N PHE A 106 -0.43 9.70 -1.02
CA PHE A 106 0.06 9.11 -2.26
C PHE A 106 -0.17 7.60 -2.32
N SER A 107 -0.18 7.06 -3.54
CA SER A 107 -0.26 5.64 -3.78
C SER A 107 0.82 5.15 -4.74
N VAL A 108 1.31 3.93 -4.51
CA VAL A 108 2.27 3.22 -5.36
C VAL A 108 1.66 1.88 -5.72
N ILE A 109 1.39 1.65 -7.01
CA ILE A 109 0.59 0.51 -7.48
C ILE A 109 1.32 -0.20 -8.60
N SER A 110 1.51 -1.52 -8.45
CA SER A 110 2.10 -2.37 -9.48
C SER A 110 1.13 -2.60 -10.65
N LYS A 111 1.60 -2.35 -11.88
CA LYS A 111 0.83 -2.62 -13.10
C LYS A 111 0.68 -4.12 -13.34
N ILE A 112 1.74 -4.88 -13.09
CA ILE A 112 1.68 -6.34 -13.17
C ILE A 112 0.72 -6.92 -12.12
N GLU A 113 0.73 -6.41 -10.89
CA GLU A 113 -0.23 -6.86 -9.86
C GLU A 113 -1.68 -6.63 -10.28
N PHE A 114 -1.97 -5.49 -10.91
CA PHE A 114 -3.32 -5.21 -11.41
C PHE A 114 -3.81 -6.31 -12.36
N ILE A 115 -2.96 -6.72 -13.31
CA ILE A 115 -3.30 -7.76 -14.30
C ILE A 115 -3.41 -9.13 -13.63
N ILE A 116 -2.43 -9.49 -12.79
CA ILE A 116 -2.46 -10.74 -12.04
C ILE A 116 -3.70 -10.81 -11.15
N SER A 117 -4.13 -9.71 -10.55
CA SER A 117 -5.33 -9.70 -9.71
C SER A 117 -6.61 -10.03 -10.47
N GLN A 118 -6.68 -9.76 -11.77
CA GLN A 118 -7.85 -10.10 -12.60
C GLN A 118 -7.97 -11.61 -12.83
N LEU A 119 -6.85 -12.33 -12.95
CA LEU A 119 -6.83 -13.80 -13.13
C LEU A 119 -7.50 -14.55 -11.98
N PHE A 120 -7.40 -14.00 -10.79
CA PHE A 120 -7.91 -14.61 -9.55
C PHE A 120 -9.17 -13.89 -9.06
N TYR A 121 -9.96 -13.31 -9.96
CA TYR A 121 -11.26 -12.75 -9.60
C TYR A 121 -12.17 -13.87 -9.07
N GLY A 122 -12.78 -13.65 -7.91
CA GLY A 122 -13.62 -14.65 -7.23
C GLY A 122 -12.86 -15.65 -6.35
N TYR A 123 -11.54 -15.73 -6.44
CA TYR A 123 -10.73 -16.55 -5.53
C TYR A 123 -10.53 -15.81 -4.20
N ASN A 124 -10.88 -16.48 -3.10
CA ASN A 124 -10.79 -15.95 -1.74
C ASN A 124 -9.75 -16.71 -0.93
N ASN A 125 -9.16 -16.03 0.06
CA ASN A 125 -8.31 -16.69 1.06
C ASN A 125 -9.08 -17.81 1.75
N SER A 126 -8.41 -18.93 2.01
CA SER A 126 -8.97 -20.08 2.71
C SER A 126 -7.96 -20.66 3.67
N PHE A 127 -8.40 -21.61 4.49
CA PHE A 127 -7.52 -22.37 5.37
C PHE A 127 -6.37 -23.07 4.62
N PHE A 128 -6.60 -23.47 3.36
CA PHE A 128 -5.64 -24.23 2.57
C PHE A 128 -4.73 -23.35 1.70
N CYS A 129 -5.18 -22.13 1.35
CA CYS A 129 -4.45 -21.27 0.43
C CYS A 129 -4.60 -19.78 0.78
N ASP A 130 -3.47 -19.11 0.97
CA ASP A 130 -3.38 -17.66 1.06
C ASP A 130 -3.24 -17.07 -0.35
N ILE A 131 -4.38 -16.70 -0.94
CA ILE A 131 -4.47 -16.13 -2.29
C ILE A 131 -3.72 -14.79 -2.39
N ASP A 132 -3.66 -14.00 -1.32
CA ASP A 132 -2.91 -12.74 -1.34
C ASP A 132 -1.40 -12.99 -1.43
N ALA A 133 -0.88 -13.90 -0.61
CA ALA A 133 0.54 -14.27 -0.65
C ALA A 133 0.91 -14.95 -1.98
N MET A 134 0.00 -15.73 -2.55
CA MET A 134 0.15 -16.33 -3.87
C MET A 134 0.24 -15.25 -4.97
N LYS A 135 -0.71 -14.30 -5.01
CA LYS A 135 -0.69 -13.16 -5.94
C LYS A 135 0.61 -12.37 -5.83
N TYR A 136 1.02 -12.06 -4.60
CA TYR A 136 2.31 -11.41 -4.34
C TYR A 136 3.47 -12.21 -4.94
N SER A 137 3.50 -13.53 -4.72
CA SER A 137 4.59 -14.39 -5.19
C SER A 137 4.66 -14.47 -6.71
N ILE A 138 3.51 -14.49 -7.40
CA ILE A 138 3.44 -14.44 -8.86
C ILE A 138 4.03 -13.12 -9.38
N VAL A 139 3.59 -11.99 -8.83
CA VAL A 139 4.08 -10.66 -9.24
C VAL A 139 5.58 -10.54 -8.97
N LYS A 140 6.04 -10.97 -7.79
CA LYS A 140 7.46 -10.99 -7.43
C LYS A 140 8.28 -11.82 -8.40
N ALA A 141 7.80 -13.01 -8.79
CA ALA A 141 8.50 -13.87 -9.73
C ALA A 141 8.61 -13.22 -11.12
N ILE A 142 7.53 -12.63 -11.63
CA ILE A 142 7.54 -11.95 -12.94
C ILE A 142 8.52 -10.77 -12.94
N LEU A 143 8.48 -9.93 -11.90
CA LEU A 143 9.37 -8.77 -11.79
C LEU A 143 10.84 -9.15 -11.59
N MET A 144 11.10 -10.24 -10.85
CA MET A 144 12.45 -10.74 -10.57
C MET A 144 13.08 -11.41 -11.79
N TYR A 145 12.33 -12.27 -12.50
CA TYR A 145 12.86 -13.09 -13.59
C TYR A 145 12.66 -12.49 -14.97
N GLN A 146 11.72 -11.56 -15.11
CA GLN A 146 11.37 -10.89 -16.37
C GLN A 146 11.22 -11.84 -17.56
N PRO A 147 10.41 -12.92 -17.42
CA PRO A 147 10.15 -13.87 -18.50
C PRO A 147 9.54 -13.15 -19.70
N LYS A 148 10.25 -13.19 -20.85
CA LYS A 148 9.88 -12.44 -22.06
C LYS A 148 8.49 -12.84 -22.54
N GLU A 149 8.21 -14.13 -22.56
CA GLU A 149 6.96 -14.69 -23.06
C GLU A 149 5.76 -14.23 -22.22
N ILE A 150 5.93 -14.08 -20.90
CA ILE A 150 4.88 -13.55 -20.03
C ILE A 150 4.75 -12.05 -20.23
N ILE A 151 5.86 -11.31 -20.28
CA ILE A 151 5.82 -9.86 -20.52
C ILE A 151 5.12 -9.59 -21.86
N GLU A 152 5.44 -10.31 -22.91
CA GLU A 152 4.77 -10.26 -24.22
C GLU A 152 3.28 -10.62 -24.10
N GLY A 153 2.96 -11.77 -23.49
CA GLY A 153 1.58 -12.25 -23.36
C GLY A 153 0.67 -11.35 -22.51
N ILE A 154 1.18 -10.78 -21.42
CA ILE A 154 0.43 -9.87 -20.52
C ILE A 154 -0.09 -8.64 -21.29
N PHE A 155 0.64 -8.18 -22.30
CA PHE A 155 0.37 -6.91 -22.98
C PHE A 155 -0.12 -7.04 -24.43
N GLU A 156 -0.19 -8.27 -24.98
CA GLU A 156 -0.62 -8.51 -26.37
C GLU A 156 -1.76 -9.53 -26.51
N ASN A 157 -1.73 -10.67 -25.81
CA ASN A 157 -2.75 -11.71 -25.92
C ASN A 157 -2.97 -12.44 -24.58
N THR A 158 -4.12 -12.17 -23.95
CA THR A 158 -4.48 -12.74 -22.65
C THR A 158 -4.96 -14.18 -22.69
N GLU A 159 -5.40 -14.69 -23.85
CA GLU A 159 -5.92 -16.06 -24.00
C GLU A 159 -4.84 -17.10 -23.65
N GLU A 160 -3.57 -16.77 -23.85
CA GLU A 160 -2.44 -17.65 -23.56
C GLU A 160 -1.76 -17.35 -22.21
N LEU A 161 -2.12 -16.27 -21.51
CA LEU A 161 -1.42 -15.82 -20.31
C LEU A 161 -1.33 -16.90 -19.23
N VAL A 162 -2.43 -17.60 -18.97
CA VAL A 162 -2.47 -18.70 -17.99
C VAL A 162 -1.55 -19.85 -18.41
N ALA A 163 -1.53 -20.20 -19.70
CA ALA A 163 -0.67 -21.25 -20.23
C ALA A 163 0.81 -20.88 -20.11
N THR A 164 1.16 -19.62 -20.43
CA THR A 164 2.52 -19.10 -20.31
C THR A 164 2.98 -19.04 -18.85
N LEU A 165 2.10 -18.61 -17.92
CA LEU A 165 2.37 -18.66 -16.48
C LEU A 165 2.66 -20.09 -16.01
N LYS A 166 1.83 -21.07 -16.42
CA LYS A 166 2.05 -22.50 -16.10
C LYS A 166 3.41 -22.99 -16.63
N ALA A 167 3.76 -22.65 -17.87
CA ALA A 167 5.03 -23.05 -18.46
C ALA A 167 6.22 -22.44 -17.70
N PHE A 168 6.14 -21.15 -17.39
CA PHE A 168 7.15 -20.43 -16.62
C PHE A 168 7.38 -21.03 -15.23
N PHE A 169 6.33 -21.28 -14.44
CA PHE A 169 6.52 -21.84 -13.10
C PHE A 169 7.07 -23.27 -13.14
N LYS A 170 6.67 -24.09 -14.12
CA LYS A 170 7.26 -25.43 -14.34
C LYS A 170 8.75 -25.36 -14.64
N ASP A 171 9.14 -24.48 -15.56
CA ASP A 171 10.55 -24.25 -15.90
C ASP A 171 11.34 -23.74 -14.68
N ARG A 172 10.81 -22.77 -13.94
CA ARG A 172 11.45 -22.26 -12.71
C ARG A 172 11.65 -23.33 -11.65
N ILE A 173 10.66 -24.19 -11.40
CA ILE A 173 10.78 -25.33 -10.48
C ILE A 173 11.91 -26.27 -10.93
N GLN A 174 12.01 -26.55 -12.23
CA GLN A 174 13.07 -27.38 -12.78
C GLN A 174 14.45 -26.73 -12.61
N GLN A 175 14.59 -25.43 -12.88
CA GLN A 175 15.83 -24.69 -12.69
C GLN A 175 16.24 -24.60 -11.21
N ASN A 176 15.28 -24.51 -10.29
CA ASN A 176 15.53 -24.46 -8.86
C ASN A 176 16.18 -25.74 -8.30
N LYS A 177 16.11 -26.87 -9.02
CA LYS A 177 16.79 -28.11 -8.64
C LYS A 177 18.31 -27.98 -8.57
N VAL A 178 18.89 -26.96 -9.23
CA VAL A 178 20.33 -26.65 -9.14
C VAL A 178 20.75 -26.24 -7.72
N ASN A 179 19.86 -25.61 -6.94
CA ASN A 179 20.13 -25.24 -5.56
C ASN A 179 18.87 -25.36 -4.67
N LEU A 180 18.53 -26.60 -4.33
CA LEU A 180 17.34 -26.93 -3.54
C LEU A 180 17.29 -26.22 -2.18
N SER A 181 18.43 -26.10 -1.49
CA SER A 181 18.46 -25.48 -0.16
C SER A 181 18.10 -24.00 -0.21
N LEU A 182 18.63 -23.26 -1.20
CA LEU A 182 18.32 -21.83 -1.36
C LEU A 182 16.89 -21.62 -1.88
N LYS A 183 16.41 -22.52 -2.74
CA LYS A 183 15.16 -22.36 -3.48
C LYS A 183 13.96 -23.11 -2.91
N GLN A 184 14.09 -23.81 -1.79
CA GLN A 184 13.01 -24.64 -1.22
C GLN A 184 11.68 -23.90 -1.05
N ARG A 185 11.70 -22.70 -0.44
CA ARG A 185 10.47 -21.91 -0.21
C ARG A 185 9.87 -21.40 -1.52
N GLU A 186 10.72 -21.00 -2.46
CA GLU A 186 10.29 -20.53 -3.78
C GLU A 186 9.66 -21.67 -4.59
N THR A 187 10.30 -22.85 -4.61
CA THR A 187 9.77 -24.05 -5.27
C THR A 187 8.40 -24.44 -4.70
N LYS A 188 8.25 -24.47 -3.37
CA LYS A 188 6.96 -24.77 -2.74
C LYS A 188 5.88 -23.76 -3.15
N ALA A 189 6.18 -22.47 -3.13
CA ALA A 189 5.23 -21.44 -3.56
C ALA A 189 4.84 -21.61 -5.04
N PHE A 190 5.78 -21.97 -5.91
CA PHE A 190 5.51 -22.20 -7.34
C PHE A 190 4.67 -23.46 -7.58
N GLU A 191 4.84 -24.51 -6.77
CA GLU A 191 4.00 -25.71 -6.81
C GLU A 191 2.54 -25.38 -6.41
N GLU A 192 2.35 -24.65 -5.31
CA GLU A 192 1.02 -24.18 -4.87
C GLU A 192 0.36 -23.26 -5.91
N ILE A 193 1.13 -22.36 -6.55
CA ILE A 193 0.64 -21.52 -7.65
C ILE A 193 0.14 -22.38 -8.81
N LEU A 194 0.91 -23.40 -9.21
CA LEU A 194 0.54 -24.26 -10.33
C LEU A 194 -0.77 -25.00 -10.08
N GLU A 195 -0.99 -25.50 -8.86
CA GLU A 195 -2.24 -26.16 -8.47
C GLU A 195 -3.45 -25.26 -8.75
N ILE A 196 -3.40 -24.00 -8.31
CA ILE A 196 -4.51 -23.06 -8.50
C ILE A 196 -4.64 -22.62 -9.98
N LEU A 197 -3.52 -22.40 -10.68
CA LEU A 197 -3.56 -21.99 -12.09
C LEU A 197 -4.28 -23.01 -12.98
N TYR A 198 -4.31 -24.30 -12.63
CA TYR A 198 -5.04 -25.32 -13.39
C TYR A 198 -6.56 -25.10 -13.42
N ASP A 199 -7.11 -24.43 -12.41
CA ASP A 199 -8.54 -24.15 -12.29
C ASP A 199 -8.96 -22.81 -12.91
N ILE A 200 -8.00 -22.01 -13.40
CA ILE A 200 -8.27 -20.69 -14.01
C ILE A 200 -8.44 -20.83 -15.51
N HIS A 201 -9.54 -20.28 -16.02
CA HIS A 201 -9.92 -20.46 -17.41
C HIS A 201 -9.74 -19.22 -18.29
N ASP A 202 -9.94 -17.97 -17.81
CA ASP A 202 -9.71 -16.75 -18.63
C ASP A 202 -9.54 -15.44 -17.82
N VAL A 203 -8.99 -14.40 -18.46
CA VAL A 203 -8.87 -13.01 -17.93
C VAL A 203 -10.09 -12.18 -18.32
N SER A 204 -10.67 -11.42 -17.39
CA SER A 204 -11.84 -10.56 -17.66
C SER A 204 -11.52 -9.25 -18.40
N THR A 205 -10.36 -8.64 -18.13
CA THR A 205 -9.85 -7.44 -18.82
C THR A 205 -8.40 -7.17 -18.41
N ILE A 206 -7.61 -6.53 -19.27
CA ILE A 206 -6.26 -6.01 -18.97
C ILE A 206 -6.16 -4.48 -19.06
N GLU A 207 -7.28 -3.81 -19.34
CA GLU A 207 -7.29 -2.35 -19.44
C GLU A 207 -6.99 -1.72 -18.08
N TRP A 208 -5.95 -0.89 -18.05
CA TRP A 208 -5.52 -0.22 -16.82
C TRP A 208 -6.66 0.59 -16.22
N ASN A 209 -6.93 0.35 -14.94
CA ASN A 209 -7.96 1.03 -14.19
C ASN A 209 -7.37 1.98 -13.15
N TYR A 210 -7.64 3.27 -13.30
CA TYR A 210 -7.19 4.33 -12.38
C TYR A 210 -8.00 4.39 -11.08
N ASP A 211 -9.12 3.64 -10.96
CA ASP A 211 -9.98 3.62 -9.78
C ASP A 211 -9.16 3.40 -8.48
N ILE A 212 -8.12 2.58 -8.55
CA ILE A 212 -7.28 2.19 -7.41
C ILE A 212 -6.61 3.38 -6.71
N ALA A 213 -6.20 4.42 -7.44
CA ALA A 213 -5.62 5.63 -6.85
C ALA A 213 -6.63 6.35 -5.95
N PHE A 214 -7.89 6.36 -6.37
CA PHE A 214 -9.01 7.02 -5.69
C PHE A 214 -9.64 6.14 -4.60
N LEU A 215 -9.59 4.81 -4.72
CA LEU A 215 -10.06 3.89 -3.69
C LEU A 215 -9.26 4.05 -2.39
N GLY A 216 -7.94 4.18 -2.47
CA GLY A 216 -7.09 4.48 -1.32
C GLY A 216 -7.38 5.87 -0.75
N PHE A 217 -7.52 6.88 -1.62
CA PHE A 217 -7.81 8.25 -1.18
C PHE A 217 -9.16 8.35 -0.46
N LYS A 218 -10.18 7.61 -0.92
CA LYS A 218 -11.48 7.52 -0.25
C LYS A 218 -11.34 7.00 1.19
N LYS A 219 -10.47 6.02 1.42
CA LYS A 219 -10.17 5.51 2.77
C LYS A 219 -9.47 6.55 3.62
N TYR A 220 -8.51 7.28 3.05
CA TYR A 220 -7.81 8.38 3.71
C TYR A 220 -8.75 9.50 4.17
N ILE A 221 -9.58 10.05 3.29
CA ILE A 221 -10.52 11.12 3.69
C ILE A 221 -11.56 10.64 4.72
N THR A 222 -11.96 9.37 4.65
CA THR A 222 -12.88 8.77 5.63
C THR A 222 -12.22 8.68 7.00
N GLU A 223 -10.98 8.20 7.06
CA GLU A 223 -10.19 8.14 8.30
C GLU A 223 -9.95 9.54 8.90
N ARG A 224 -9.70 10.54 8.04
CA ARG A 224 -9.51 11.93 8.44
C ARG A 224 -10.82 12.68 8.76
N ALA A 225 -11.97 12.04 8.57
CA ALA A 225 -13.30 12.64 8.71
C ALA A 225 -13.51 13.92 7.87
N ILE A 226 -12.92 13.96 6.65
CA ILE A 226 -13.06 15.07 5.71
C ILE A 226 -14.25 14.80 4.78
N ASN A 227 -15.34 15.55 4.99
CA ASN A 227 -16.61 15.32 4.30
C ASN A 227 -16.93 16.35 3.21
N ASP A 228 -16.38 17.56 3.29
CA ASP A 228 -16.64 18.67 2.34
C ASP A 228 -15.33 19.06 1.65
N PHE A 229 -15.22 18.70 0.38
CA PHE A 229 -14.02 18.98 -0.41
C PHE A 229 -14.30 19.01 -1.92
N ILE A 230 -13.39 19.64 -2.66
CA ILE A 230 -13.32 19.57 -4.12
C ILE A 230 -12.02 18.86 -4.50
N LEU A 231 -12.09 17.94 -5.47
CA LEU A 231 -10.93 17.28 -6.06
C LEU A 231 -10.65 17.88 -7.45
N VAL A 232 -9.44 18.37 -7.64
CA VAL A 232 -8.96 18.99 -8.87
C VAL A 232 -7.88 18.10 -9.47
N ILE A 233 -8.06 17.67 -10.71
CA ILE A 233 -7.20 16.69 -11.39
C ILE A 233 -6.47 17.39 -12.55
N ASP A 234 -5.18 17.11 -12.75
CA ASP A 234 -4.48 17.60 -13.94
C ASP A 234 -5.15 17.06 -15.21
N LYS A 235 -5.32 17.94 -16.21
CA LYS A 235 -5.94 17.56 -17.48
C LYS A 235 -4.93 16.82 -18.36
N GLU A 236 -4.98 15.49 -18.31
CA GLU A 236 -4.13 14.58 -19.09
C GLU A 236 -4.85 14.00 -20.32
N GLY A 237 -4.49 14.46 -21.51
CA GLY A 237 -5.03 13.95 -22.78
C GLY A 237 -6.48 14.35 -23.07
N GLU A 238 -7.14 13.63 -23.98
CA GLU A 238 -8.50 13.97 -24.44
C GLU A 238 -9.60 13.10 -23.80
N SER A 239 -9.25 11.93 -23.24
CA SER A 239 -10.22 10.92 -22.79
C SER A 239 -10.69 11.05 -21.34
N SER A 240 -10.10 11.97 -20.55
CA SER A 240 -10.46 12.23 -19.15
C SER A 240 -10.59 10.96 -18.28
N ASN A 241 -9.75 9.95 -18.54
CA ASN A 241 -9.84 8.63 -17.91
C ASN A 241 -9.70 8.73 -16.37
N THR A 242 -8.74 9.53 -15.91
CA THR A 242 -8.47 9.78 -14.50
C THR A 242 -9.65 10.47 -13.81
N LEU A 243 -10.26 11.48 -14.44
CA LEU A 243 -11.48 12.13 -13.93
C LEU A 243 -12.67 11.17 -13.88
N ASN A 244 -12.85 10.35 -14.90
CA ASN A 244 -13.94 9.37 -14.96
C ASN A 244 -13.78 8.31 -13.85
N ALA A 245 -12.55 7.85 -13.59
CA ALA A 245 -12.25 6.96 -12.47
C ALA A 245 -12.57 7.60 -11.11
N ALA A 246 -12.18 8.86 -10.89
CA ALA A 246 -12.52 9.59 -9.67
C ALA A 246 -14.04 9.65 -9.47
N LYS A 247 -14.79 10.04 -10.50
CA LYS A 247 -16.27 10.11 -10.45
C LYS A 247 -16.90 8.74 -10.18
N LYS A 248 -16.41 7.68 -10.81
CA LYS A 248 -16.87 6.30 -10.61
C LYS A 248 -16.68 5.81 -9.17
N VAL A 249 -15.57 6.16 -8.53
CA VAL A 249 -15.29 5.81 -7.12
C VAL A 249 -16.17 6.61 -6.13
N GLY A 250 -16.76 7.71 -6.58
CA GLY A 250 -17.72 8.53 -5.84
C GLY A 250 -17.34 10.00 -5.69
N PHE A 251 -16.26 10.47 -6.33
CA PHE A 251 -15.84 11.87 -6.32
C PHE A 251 -16.60 12.67 -7.41
N SER A 252 -17.92 12.75 -7.27
CA SER A 252 -18.82 13.31 -8.30
C SER A 252 -18.54 14.77 -8.65
N THR A 253 -18.02 15.55 -7.70
CA THR A 253 -17.65 16.97 -7.85
C THR A 253 -16.23 17.19 -8.38
N ALA A 254 -15.51 16.12 -8.73
CA ALA A 254 -14.17 16.24 -9.29
C ALA A 254 -14.18 17.02 -10.63
N ILE A 255 -13.15 17.83 -10.84
CA ILE A 255 -12.96 18.65 -12.03
C ILE A 255 -11.53 18.51 -12.57
N GLU A 256 -11.36 18.77 -13.87
CA GLU A 256 -10.06 18.85 -14.52
C GLU A 256 -9.63 20.32 -14.69
N VAL A 257 -8.33 20.58 -14.63
CA VAL A 257 -7.73 21.90 -14.85
C VAL A 257 -6.41 21.77 -15.61
N ASP A 258 -6.05 22.79 -16.39
CA ASP A 258 -4.69 22.91 -16.94
C ASP A 258 -3.71 23.24 -15.79
N SER A 259 -2.65 22.44 -15.65
CA SER A 259 -1.58 22.62 -14.65
C SER A 259 -1.00 24.04 -14.64
N LYS A 260 -0.97 24.75 -15.78
CA LYS A 260 -0.53 26.15 -15.85
C LYS A 260 -1.38 27.08 -15.00
N CYS A 261 -2.66 26.76 -14.83
CA CYS A 261 -3.63 27.55 -14.07
C CYS A 261 -3.79 27.08 -12.61
N SER A 262 -3.04 26.06 -12.16
CA SER A 262 -3.24 25.45 -10.85
C SER A 262 -1.94 25.18 -10.10
N ILE A 263 -1.67 26.00 -9.07
CA ILE A 263 -0.52 25.80 -8.15
C ILE A 263 -0.59 24.42 -7.48
N GLY A 264 -1.77 23.99 -7.02
CA GLY A 264 -1.89 22.70 -6.32
C GLY A 264 -1.63 21.49 -7.21
N VAL A 265 -1.97 21.57 -8.51
CA VAL A 265 -1.57 20.52 -9.47
C VAL A 265 -0.05 20.50 -9.62
N ARG A 266 0.61 21.65 -9.78
CA ARG A 266 2.08 21.70 -9.89
C ARG A 266 2.80 21.21 -8.64
N ILE A 267 2.25 21.45 -7.45
CA ILE A 267 2.77 20.85 -6.20
C ILE A 267 2.66 19.32 -6.25
N SER A 268 1.52 18.81 -6.72
CA SER A 268 1.25 17.37 -6.85
C SER A 268 2.19 16.71 -7.86
N ASP A 269 2.37 17.28 -9.06
CA ASP A 269 3.35 16.84 -10.07
C ASP A 269 4.76 16.77 -9.50
N MET A 270 5.21 17.86 -8.86
CA MET A 270 6.54 17.95 -8.29
C MET A 270 6.81 16.85 -7.26
N LEU A 271 5.83 16.55 -6.40
CA LEU A 271 5.95 15.49 -5.41
C LEU A 271 5.82 14.09 -6.05
N ALA A 272 4.89 13.87 -6.98
CA ALA A 272 4.74 12.61 -7.71
C ALA A 272 6.00 12.25 -8.47
N GLY A 273 6.56 13.21 -9.20
CA GLY A 273 7.81 13.06 -9.94
C GLY A 273 9.06 12.99 -9.06
N LEU A 274 9.03 13.46 -7.82
CA LEU A 274 10.12 13.24 -6.85
C LEU A 274 10.09 11.81 -6.31
N LEU A 275 8.91 11.36 -5.86
CA LEU A 275 8.71 10.02 -5.32
C LEU A 275 9.01 8.94 -6.38
N SER A 276 8.51 9.12 -7.61
CA SER A 276 8.74 8.15 -8.69
C SER A 276 10.23 7.98 -9.01
N LYS A 277 11.01 9.07 -9.05
CA LYS A 277 12.45 9.01 -9.33
C LYS A 277 13.22 8.29 -8.24
N LEU A 278 12.87 8.50 -6.97
CA LEU A 278 13.48 7.81 -5.84
C LEU A 278 13.12 6.32 -5.83
N LEU A 279 11.85 5.99 -6.00
CA LEU A 279 11.35 4.60 -6.09
C LEU A 279 12.07 3.85 -7.23
N LYS A 280 12.12 4.46 -8.41
CA LYS A 280 12.78 3.89 -9.59
C LYS A 280 14.28 3.70 -9.40
N SER A 281 14.96 4.62 -8.71
CA SER A 281 16.39 4.47 -8.39
C SER A 281 16.67 3.35 -7.39
N LEU A 282 15.84 3.23 -6.35
CA LEU A 282 15.92 2.11 -5.40
C LEU A 282 15.70 0.78 -6.13
N HIS A 283 14.62 0.70 -6.93
CA HIS A 283 14.31 -0.47 -7.75
C HIS A 283 15.49 -0.87 -8.64
N ASN A 284 16.02 0.07 -9.42
CA ASN A 284 17.12 -0.19 -10.35
C ASN A 284 18.41 -0.62 -9.63
N SER A 285 18.66 -0.13 -8.42
CA SER A 285 19.85 -0.51 -7.63
C SER A 285 19.74 -1.92 -7.05
N LEU A 286 18.51 -2.39 -6.81
CA LEU A 286 18.22 -3.69 -6.23
C LEU A 286 17.79 -4.73 -7.27
N ARG A 287 17.65 -4.34 -8.54
CA ARG A 287 17.32 -5.22 -9.66
C ARG A 287 18.52 -6.08 -10.07
N TYR A 288 18.22 -7.32 -10.38
CA TYR A 288 19.16 -8.28 -10.97
C TYR A 288 19.18 -8.11 -12.49
N ASN A 289 20.37 -7.95 -13.07
CA ASN A 289 20.51 -7.67 -14.51
C ASN A 289 20.88 -8.91 -15.36
N SER A 290 21.21 -10.03 -14.71
CA SER A 290 21.56 -11.29 -15.39
C SER A 290 21.24 -12.49 -14.51
N SER A 291 21.19 -13.68 -15.11
CA SER A 291 21.04 -14.96 -14.38
C SER A 291 22.15 -15.19 -13.37
N ASP A 292 23.39 -14.79 -13.70
CA ASP A 292 24.55 -14.99 -12.84
C ASP A 292 24.50 -14.09 -11.59
N GLU A 293 23.94 -12.88 -11.73
CA GLU A 293 23.70 -12.01 -10.58
C GLU A 293 22.69 -12.63 -9.60
N GLN A 294 21.72 -13.44 -10.06
CA GLN A 294 20.64 -13.98 -9.21
C GLN A 294 21.13 -14.92 -8.09
N LEU A 295 22.36 -15.42 -8.19
CA LEU A 295 23.00 -16.23 -7.14
C LEU A 295 23.74 -15.38 -6.11
N GLN A 296 23.89 -14.08 -6.35
CA GLN A 296 24.56 -13.13 -5.47
C GLN A 296 23.54 -12.29 -4.69
N LYS A 297 23.92 -11.86 -3.50
CA LYS A 297 23.11 -10.92 -2.72
C LYS A 297 23.19 -9.54 -3.38
N LYS A 298 22.03 -8.96 -3.74
CA LYS A 298 21.96 -7.59 -4.23
C LYS A 298 21.61 -6.65 -3.07
N ILE A 299 22.48 -5.68 -2.80
CA ILE A 299 22.30 -4.67 -1.76
C ILE A 299 22.59 -3.28 -2.35
N LEU A 300 22.12 -2.23 -1.67
CA LEU A 300 22.51 -0.86 -2.03
C LEU A 300 24.02 -0.71 -1.89
N SER A 301 24.64 -0.12 -2.89
CA SER A 301 26.07 0.15 -2.87
C SER A 301 26.39 1.29 -1.89
N LYS A 302 27.66 1.37 -1.45
CA LYS A 302 28.09 2.39 -0.48
C LYS A 302 27.86 3.83 -0.95
N GLU A 303 27.79 4.05 -2.27
CA GLU A 303 27.55 5.36 -2.88
C GLU A 303 26.19 5.95 -2.49
N TRP A 304 25.21 5.13 -2.09
CA TRP A 304 23.94 5.61 -1.52
C TRP A 304 24.10 6.33 -0.18
N PHE A 305 25.18 6.03 0.54
CA PHE A 305 25.45 6.52 1.90
C PHE A 305 26.57 7.57 1.95
N LEU A 306 27.24 7.83 0.82
CA LEU A 306 28.24 8.87 0.67
C LEU A 306 27.58 10.23 0.41
N LEU A 307 27.05 10.83 1.47
CA LEU A 307 26.24 12.06 1.42
C LEU A 307 27.01 13.29 1.93
N SER A 308 26.60 14.46 1.46
CA SER A 308 26.79 15.73 2.17
C SER A 308 25.70 15.91 3.25
N GLN A 309 25.92 16.83 4.19
CA GLN A 309 24.92 17.10 5.22
C GLN A 309 23.59 17.57 4.60
N ASP A 310 23.64 18.46 3.60
CA ASP A 310 22.43 18.95 2.92
C ASP A 310 21.64 17.81 2.24
N GLN A 311 22.33 16.82 1.65
CA GLN A 311 21.67 15.65 1.05
C GLN A 311 21.03 14.74 2.10
N LEU A 312 21.65 14.59 3.29
CA LEU A 312 21.04 13.86 4.41
C LEU A 312 19.80 14.60 4.93
N GLU A 313 19.86 15.92 5.05
CA GLU A 313 18.72 16.74 5.48
C GLU A 313 17.53 16.68 4.51
N LEU A 314 17.77 16.48 3.20
CA LEU A 314 16.69 16.20 2.25
C LEU A 314 15.94 14.91 2.60
N TYR A 315 16.65 13.83 2.95
CA TYR A 315 15.99 12.58 3.36
C TYR A 315 15.16 12.77 4.63
N LYS A 316 15.68 13.50 5.62
CA LYS A 316 14.95 13.82 6.86
C LYS A 316 13.69 14.65 6.60
N LYS A 317 13.78 15.68 5.74
CA LYS A 317 12.61 16.49 5.34
C LYS A 317 11.57 15.64 4.62
N LEU A 318 12.00 14.81 3.66
CA LEU A 318 11.11 13.93 2.94
C LEU A 318 10.47 12.87 3.86
N TYR A 319 11.23 12.33 4.82
CA TYR A 319 10.72 11.45 5.87
C TYR A 319 9.60 12.12 6.68
N ILE A 320 9.78 13.38 7.07
CA ILE A 320 8.73 14.12 7.78
C ILE A 320 7.46 14.21 6.94
N ILE A 321 7.57 14.58 5.66
CA ILE A 321 6.41 14.75 4.76
C ILE A 321 5.69 13.42 4.49
N VAL A 322 6.45 12.36 4.22
CA VAL A 322 5.95 11.03 3.84
C VAL A 322 5.44 10.23 5.04
N CYS A 323 6.13 10.28 6.18
CA CYS A 323 5.89 9.37 7.30
C CYS A 323 5.30 10.03 8.56
N LYS A 324 5.38 11.36 8.71
CA LYS A 324 4.97 12.04 9.97
C LYS A 324 3.86 13.07 9.77
N LEU A 325 3.95 13.86 8.72
CA LEU A 325 3.00 14.93 8.43
C LEU A 325 1.63 14.32 8.16
N ASN A 326 0.59 14.87 8.80
CA ASN A 326 -0.80 14.39 8.69
C ASN A 326 -0.94 12.87 8.78
N ASN A 327 -0.23 12.26 9.74
CA ASN A 327 -0.17 10.82 9.91
C ASN A 327 -1.57 10.18 9.96
N ALA A 328 -1.76 9.17 9.12
CA ALA A 328 -2.99 8.39 8.97
C ALA A 328 -2.61 7.03 8.41
N TRP A 329 -3.37 5.99 8.74
CA TRP A 329 -3.16 4.64 8.24
C TRP A 329 -3.19 4.59 6.71
N TYR A 330 -4.15 5.30 6.10
CA TYR A 330 -4.31 5.34 4.65
C TYR A 330 -3.57 6.50 3.97
N LYS A 331 -2.64 7.17 4.66
CA LYS A 331 -1.81 8.24 4.07
C LYS A 331 -1.04 7.75 2.84
N THR A 332 -0.56 6.51 2.91
CA THR A 332 0.12 5.83 1.81
C THR A 332 -0.68 4.59 1.43
N PHE A 333 -0.92 4.38 0.14
CA PHE A 333 -1.73 3.26 -0.34
C PHE A 333 -0.99 2.44 -1.40
N SER A 334 -1.14 1.12 -1.36
CA SER A 334 -0.57 0.20 -2.35
C SER A 334 -1.48 -1.02 -2.53
N GLY A 335 -1.19 -1.77 -3.59
CA GLY A 335 -1.70 -3.14 -3.72
C GLY A 335 -0.98 -4.11 -2.78
N LYS A 336 -1.20 -5.41 -3.02
CA LYS A 336 -0.55 -6.53 -2.34
C LYS A 336 0.92 -6.62 -2.68
N TYR A 337 1.34 -6.21 -3.86
CA TYR A 337 2.76 -6.09 -4.20
C TYR A 337 3.21 -4.65 -3.92
N SER A 338 4.03 -4.47 -2.88
CA SER A 338 4.39 -3.15 -2.37
C SER A 338 5.87 -2.99 -2.01
N ASP A 339 6.75 -3.85 -2.57
CA ASP A 339 8.18 -3.88 -2.22
C ASP A 339 8.82 -2.51 -2.35
N ASP A 340 8.69 -1.84 -3.49
CA ASP A 340 9.37 -0.57 -3.71
C ASP A 340 8.88 0.53 -2.74
N LEU A 341 7.58 0.53 -2.39
CA LEU A 341 7.04 1.44 -1.39
C LEU A 341 7.62 1.14 0.01
N ILE A 342 7.65 -0.14 0.40
CA ILE A 342 8.21 -0.59 1.67
C ILE A 342 9.69 -0.21 1.75
N MET A 343 10.44 -0.45 0.66
CA MET A 343 11.85 -0.10 0.55
C MET A 343 12.08 1.40 0.69
N LEU A 344 11.25 2.25 0.06
CA LEU A 344 11.33 3.70 0.22
C LEU A 344 11.09 4.12 1.67
N ILE A 345 10.03 3.61 2.32
CA ILE A 345 9.68 3.96 3.71
C ILE A 345 10.77 3.49 4.67
N ALA A 346 11.28 2.26 4.49
CA ALA A 346 12.38 1.72 5.27
C ALA A 346 13.64 2.59 5.09
N PHE A 347 13.96 2.97 3.85
CA PHE A 347 15.13 3.80 3.56
C PHE A 347 15.01 5.19 4.17
N LEU A 348 13.85 5.85 4.08
CA LEU A 348 13.64 7.16 4.71
C LEU A 348 13.78 7.08 6.23
N ASN A 349 13.24 6.05 6.89
CA ASN A 349 13.43 5.85 8.33
C ASN A 349 14.90 5.58 8.68
N TYR A 350 15.58 4.75 7.88
CA TYR A 350 16.99 4.43 8.06
C TYR A 350 17.84 5.71 7.97
N MET A 351 17.68 6.50 6.91
CA MET A 351 18.40 7.76 6.77
C MET A 351 18.07 8.77 7.88
N ASN A 352 16.82 8.80 8.35
CA ASN A 352 16.38 9.70 9.41
C ASN A 352 16.99 9.37 10.78
N HIS A 353 17.42 8.13 11.02
CA HIS A 353 18.01 7.77 12.31
C HIS A 353 19.39 8.43 12.54
N PHE A 354 20.09 8.81 11.47
CA PHE A 354 21.41 9.41 11.56
C PHE A 354 21.33 10.90 11.89
N SER A 355 22.09 11.31 12.89
CA SER A 355 22.23 12.72 13.25
C SER A 355 23.04 13.49 12.19
N SER A 356 24.13 12.90 11.68
CA SER A 356 25.05 13.53 10.72
C SER A 356 25.67 12.53 9.75
N THR A 357 26.25 13.03 8.67
CA THR A 357 27.00 12.18 7.72
C THR A 357 28.28 11.59 8.31
N GLU A 358 28.83 12.19 9.38
CA GLU A 358 29.97 11.61 10.11
C GLU A 358 29.59 10.34 10.84
N GLU A 359 28.36 10.24 11.35
CA GLU A 359 27.85 9.04 12.02
C GLU A 359 27.80 7.86 11.05
N ILE A 360 27.28 8.09 9.83
CA ILE A 360 27.25 7.10 8.75
C ILE A 360 28.68 6.59 8.45
N ARG A 361 29.65 7.51 8.36
CA ARG A 361 31.05 7.16 8.06
C ARG A 361 31.71 6.39 9.21
N LYS A 362 31.44 6.77 10.46
CA LYS A 362 31.97 6.09 11.67
C LYS A 362 31.43 4.67 11.81
N GLN A 363 30.20 4.41 11.37
CA GLN A 363 29.57 3.09 11.36
C GLN A 363 29.97 2.23 10.14
N ASN A 364 31.19 2.40 9.60
CA ASN A 364 31.70 1.69 8.43
C ASN A 364 30.79 1.82 7.18
N VAL A 365 31.08 2.81 6.35
CA VAL A 365 30.29 3.11 5.14
C VAL A 365 30.16 1.92 4.17
N ASP A 366 31.18 1.05 4.09
CA ASP A 366 31.14 -0.12 3.21
C ASP A 366 30.13 -1.18 3.68
N MET A 367 29.74 -1.16 4.97
CA MET A 367 28.74 -2.07 5.56
C MET A 367 27.32 -1.50 5.56
N GLN A 368 27.12 -0.23 5.17
CA GLN A 368 25.80 0.41 5.25
C GLN A 368 24.76 -0.26 4.35
N GLY A 369 25.16 -0.80 3.21
CA GLY A 369 24.28 -1.60 2.36
C GLY A 369 23.75 -2.86 3.05
N GLU A 370 24.58 -3.51 3.87
CA GLU A 370 24.21 -4.72 4.63
C GLU A 370 23.28 -4.41 5.81
N TYR A 371 23.58 -3.32 6.53
CA TYR A 371 22.73 -2.85 7.63
C TYR A 371 21.37 -2.42 7.13
N PHE A 372 21.33 -1.64 6.05
CA PHE A 372 20.07 -1.26 5.42
C PHE A 372 19.30 -2.48 4.90
N ASN A 373 19.96 -3.44 4.27
CA ASN A 373 19.28 -4.66 3.82
C ASN A 373 18.61 -5.39 4.99
N SER A 374 19.32 -5.55 6.11
CA SER A 374 18.77 -6.20 7.31
C SER A 374 17.56 -5.44 7.86
N TYR A 375 17.68 -4.12 7.95
CA TYR A 375 16.59 -3.23 8.37
C TYR A 375 15.37 -3.30 7.43
N ALA A 376 15.59 -3.35 6.12
CA ALA A 376 14.52 -3.47 5.14
C ALA A 376 13.83 -4.85 5.18
N CYS A 377 14.57 -5.92 5.50
CA CYS A 377 13.99 -7.25 5.70
C CYS A 377 12.99 -7.27 6.87
N GLU A 378 13.23 -6.53 7.95
CA GLU A 378 12.28 -6.42 9.08
C GLU A 378 10.96 -5.75 8.63
N TYR A 379 11.04 -4.72 7.79
CA TYR A 379 9.85 -4.06 7.23
C TYR A 379 9.05 -4.99 6.30
N LEU A 380 9.73 -5.82 5.51
CA LEU A 380 9.08 -6.82 4.67
C LEU A 380 8.45 -7.93 5.52
N GLU A 381 9.10 -8.37 6.59
CA GLU A 381 8.56 -9.37 7.52
C GLU A 381 7.28 -8.86 8.20
N ASP A 382 7.29 -7.65 8.74
CA ASP A 382 6.07 -6.99 9.28
C ASP A 382 4.96 -6.89 8.22
N TYR A 383 5.31 -6.57 6.98
CA TYR A 383 4.33 -6.51 5.89
C TYR A 383 3.69 -7.88 5.62
N PHE A 384 4.46 -8.96 5.60
CA PHE A 384 3.92 -10.31 5.42
C PHE A 384 3.10 -10.79 6.61
N ASP A 385 3.47 -10.41 7.83
CA ASP A 385 2.67 -10.68 9.03
C ASP A 385 1.31 -10.00 8.94
N ARG A 386 1.29 -8.73 8.51
CA ARG A 386 0.05 -8.00 8.27
C ARG A 386 -0.75 -8.57 7.10
N MET A 387 -0.10 -8.97 6.01
CA MET A 387 -0.78 -9.56 4.84
C MET A 387 -1.47 -10.87 5.19
N ARG A 388 -0.84 -11.71 6.01
CA ARG A 388 -1.40 -13.00 6.46
C ARG A 388 -2.62 -12.82 7.37
N ASN A 389 -2.73 -11.69 8.04
CA ASN A 389 -3.90 -11.36 8.86
C ASN A 389 -5.08 -10.93 7.98
N LYS A 390 -6.10 -11.78 7.86
CA LYS A 390 -7.29 -11.50 7.04
C LYS A 390 -8.40 -10.79 7.83
N LEU A 391 -8.19 -10.50 9.12
CA LEU A 391 -9.16 -9.76 9.90
C LEU A 391 -9.21 -8.30 9.44
N PRO A 392 -10.41 -7.74 9.25
CA PRO A 392 -10.50 -6.41 8.68
C PRO A 392 -10.20 -5.33 9.71
N LEU A 393 -9.18 -4.51 9.44
CA LEU A 393 -8.85 -3.32 10.23
C LEU A 393 -9.86 -2.21 9.97
N ASN A 394 -10.44 -1.66 11.04
CA ASN A 394 -11.34 -0.51 10.97
C ASN A 394 -10.87 0.53 11.99
N PRO A 395 -10.49 1.73 11.55
CA PRO A 395 -10.22 2.83 12.46
C PRO A 395 -11.45 3.09 13.32
N ILE A 396 -11.26 3.17 14.64
CA ILE A 396 -12.29 3.61 15.56
C ILE A 396 -12.09 5.11 15.72
N SER A 397 -13.08 5.93 15.37
CA SER A 397 -12.99 7.37 15.67
C SER A 397 -12.93 7.54 17.19
N SER A 398 -11.90 8.24 17.68
CA SER A 398 -11.84 8.60 19.09
C SER A 398 -12.75 9.80 19.33
N ASP A 399 -14.05 9.62 19.12
CA ASP A 399 -15.02 10.53 19.73
C ASP A 399 -14.80 10.43 21.25
N ALA A 400 -15.07 11.48 22.01
CA ALA A 400 -15.01 11.49 23.48
C ALA A 400 -15.99 10.50 24.17
N LYS A 401 -16.60 9.58 23.41
CA LYS A 401 -17.53 8.54 23.85
C LYS A 401 -16.73 7.33 24.34
N ASN A 402 -17.22 6.67 25.38
CA ASN A 402 -16.59 5.48 25.96
C ASN A 402 -17.00 4.15 25.27
N TYR A 403 -17.41 4.23 24.00
CA TYR A 403 -17.86 3.11 23.19
C TYR A 403 -17.73 3.42 21.69
N PHE A 404 -17.80 2.37 20.87
CA PHE A 404 -17.91 2.45 19.41
C PHE A 404 -18.97 1.47 18.88
N PHE A 405 -19.31 1.56 17.60
CA PHE A 405 -20.14 0.57 16.92
C PHE A 405 -19.28 -0.34 16.06
N ASN A 406 -19.45 -1.66 16.18
CA ASN A 406 -18.72 -2.61 15.35
C ASN A 406 -19.35 -2.72 13.95
N LYS A 407 -18.73 -3.52 13.06
CA LYS A 407 -19.18 -3.72 11.66
C LYS A 407 -20.58 -4.30 11.52
N ARG A 408 -21.09 -4.94 12.57
CA ARG A 408 -22.43 -5.51 12.63
C ARG A 408 -23.41 -4.54 13.30
N GLY A 409 -23.04 -3.30 13.56
CA GLY A 409 -23.92 -2.28 14.14
C GLY A 409 -24.18 -2.44 15.64
N ALA A 410 -23.44 -3.30 16.33
CA ALA A 410 -23.57 -3.47 17.78
C ALA A 410 -22.68 -2.49 18.54
N LYS A 411 -23.19 -1.97 19.65
CA LYS A 411 -22.46 -1.08 20.57
C LYS A 411 -21.45 -1.89 21.39
N VAL A 412 -20.18 -1.51 21.31
CA VAL A 412 -19.07 -2.12 22.04
C VAL A 412 -18.43 -1.07 22.95
N PHE A 413 -18.41 -1.34 24.26
CA PHE A 413 -17.79 -0.46 25.24
C PHE A 413 -16.27 -0.66 25.29
N PHE A 414 -15.50 0.42 25.50
CA PHE A 414 -14.06 0.31 25.72
C PHE A 414 -13.73 -0.38 27.05
N ASP A 415 -14.52 -0.10 28.11
CA ASP A 415 -14.48 -0.91 29.33
C ASP A 415 -15.41 -2.11 29.16
N VAL A 416 -14.79 -3.25 28.90
CA VAL A 416 -15.46 -4.54 28.68
C VAL A 416 -16.40 -4.94 29.81
N ARG A 417 -16.17 -4.50 31.05
CA ARG A 417 -17.05 -4.83 32.21
C ARG A 417 -18.46 -4.26 32.05
N ARG A 418 -18.61 -3.21 31.25
CA ARG A 418 -19.91 -2.59 30.93
C ARG A 418 -20.69 -3.37 29.87
N GLN A 419 -20.03 -4.30 29.18
CA GLN A 419 -20.69 -5.16 28.21
C GLN A 419 -21.51 -6.24 28.95
N PRO A 420 -22.78 -6.48 28.58
CA PRO A 420 -23.62 -7.48 29.23
C PRO A 420 -23.03 -8.88 29.05
N LEU A 421 -23.17 -9.73 30.07
CA LEU A 421 -22.85 -11.16 29.96
C LEU A 421 -23.98 -11.88 29.23
N LEU A 422 -23.64 -12.79 28.33
CA LEU A 422 -24.63 -13.64 27.66
C LEU A 422 -25.39 -14.47 28.70
N LYS A 423 -26.72 -14.52 28.58
CA LYS A 423 -27.60 -15.24 29.50
C LYS A 423 -28.03 -16.58 28.89
N PHE A 424 -28.10 -17.59 29.74
CA PHE A 424 -28.51 -18.95 29.39
C PHE A 424 -29.89 -19.22 29.99
N THR A 425 -30.81 -19.79 29.21
CA THR A 425 -32.13 -20.20 29.69
C THR A 425 -32.14 -21.72 29.78
N ASN A 426 -32.35 -22.29 30.98
CA ASN A 426 -32.27 -23.73 31.22
C ASN A 426 -30.93 -24.36 30.76
N GLY A 427 -29.81 -23.65 30.94
CA GLY A 427 -28.49 -24.12 30.52
C GLY A 427 -28.20 -24.01 29.02
N HIS A 428 -29.08 -23.42 28.21
CA HIS A 428 -28.85 -23.27 26.77
C HIS A 428 -29.15 -21.83 26.27
N CYS A 429 -28.42 -21.37 25.25
CA CYS A 429 -28.78 -20.20 24.42
C CYS A 429 -28.55 -20.57 22.96
N LYS A 430 -29.64 -20.67 22.20
CA LYS A 430 -29.58 -20.74 20.74
C LYS A 430 -29.78 -19.34 20.21
N CYS A 431 -28.77 -18.83 19.52
CA CYS A 431 -28.62 -17.41 19.27
C CYS A 431 -28.03 -17.20 17.86
N SER A 432 -28.55 -16.20 17.13
CA SER A 432 -28.07 -15.87 15.77
C SER A 432 -26.82 -15.00 15.86
N VAL A 433 -25.64 -15.61 15.73
CA VAL A 433 -24.34 -14.95 15.94
C VAL A 433 -23.86 -14.33 14.63
N LEU A 434 -23.59 -13.03 14.66
CA LEU A 434 -23.13 -12.25 13.50
C LEU A 434 -21.59 -12.13 13.42
N SER A 435 -20.91 -12.22 14.56
CA SER A 435 -19.44 -12.22 14.66
C SER A 435 -18.97 -12.57 16.06
N ILE A 436 -17.82 -13.24 16.15
CA ILE A 436 -17.05 -13.45 17.39
C ILE A 436 -15.76 -12.61 17.33
N GLY A 437 -15.32 -12.10 18.47
CA GLY A 437 -14.09 -11.33 18.58
C GLY A 437 -13.61 -11.22 20.03
N PHE A 438 -12.65 -10.34 20.28
CA PHE A 438 -12.07 -10.14 21.60
C PHE A 438 -12.06 -8.65 21.98
N SER A 439 -12.21 -8.37 23.28
CA SER A 439 -11.89 -7.04 23.83
C SER A 439 -10.39 -6.81 23.86
N ARG A 440 -9.96 -5.59 24.19
CA ARG A 440 -8.53 -5.25 24.35
C ARG A 440 -7.85 -6.07 25.45
N GLU A 441 -8.62 -6.46 26.48
CA GLU A 441 -8.19 -7.30 27.60
C GLU A 441 -8.22 -8.80 27.26
N GLY A 442 -8.53 -9.18 26.02
CA GLY A 442 -8.60 -10.57 25.58
C GLY A 442 -9.85 -11.32 26.04
N ILE A 443 -10.93 -10.62 26.41
CA ILE A 443 -12.19 -11.25 26.79
C ILE A 443 -13.02 -11.56 25.54
N PRO A 444 -13.54 -12.79 25.38
CA PRO A 444 -14.34 -13.17 24.22
C PRO A 444 -15.68 -12.42 24.17
N LEU A 445 -16.02 -11.94 22.98
CA LEU A 445 -17.24 -11.18 22.69
C LEU A 445 -18.01 -11.82 21.54
N ALA A 446 -19.33 -11.85 21.65
CA ALA A 446 -20.24 -12.26 20.58
C ALA A 446 -21.17 -11.11 20.20
N THR A 447 -21.28 -10.81 18.90
CA THR A 447 -22.35 -9.96 18.40
C THR A 447 -23.51 -10.83 17.93
N ILE A 448 -24.68 -10.63 18.53
CA ILE A 448 -25.88 -11.44 18.34
C ILE A 448 -26.98 -10.56 17.75
N SER A 449 -27.69 -11.10 16.77
CA SER A 449 -28.88 -10.49 16.19
C SER A 449 -30.10 -10.78 17.08
N GLU A 450 -30.84 -9.74 17.43
CA GLU A 450 -32.09 -9.83 18.20
C GLU A 450 -33.20 -9.01 17.53
N ALA A 451 -34.45 -9.21 17.97
CA ALA A 451 -35.63 -8.53 17.41
C ALA A 451 -35.53 -6.99 17.42
N LYS A 452 -34.78 -6.40 18.36
CA LYS A 452 -34.59 -4.94 18.51
C LYS A 452 -33.27 -4.43 17.93
N GLY A 453 -32.52 -5.26 17.20
CA GLY A 453 -31.21 -4.92 16.62
C GLY A 453 -30.08 -5.81 17.12
N ASN A 454 -28.85 -5.36 16.90
CA ASN A 454 -27.65 -6.16 17.13
C ASN A 454 -26.97 -5.75 18.44
N TYR A 455 -26.68 -6.74 19.29
CA TYR A 455 -26.11 -6.53 20.62
C TYR A 455 -24.80 -7.29 20.77
N CYS A 456 -23.84 -6.68 21.45
CA CYS A 456 -22.58 -7.32 21.79
C CYS A 456 -22.65 -7.86 23.22
N TYR A 457 -22.22 -9.10 23.43
CA TYR A 457 -22.22 -9.78 24.73
C TYR A 457 -20.83 -10.27 25.07
N ARG A 458 -20.48 -10.23 26.35
CA ARG A 458 -19.36 -11.01 26.88
C ARG A 458 -19.74 -12.47 26.90
N LEU A 459 -18.83 -13.31 26.44
CA LEU A 459 -18.91 -14.75 26.61
C LEU A 459 -18.22 -15.18 27.91
N PRO A 460 -18.66 -16.28 28.54
CA PRO A 460 -17.94 -16.93 29.63
C PRO A 460 -16.49 -17.27 29.25
N LYS A 461 -15.59 -17.27 30.24
CA LYS A 461 -14.15 -17.49 30.03
C LYS A 461 -13.86 -18.86 29.40
N ASP A 462 -14.67 -19.88 29.69
CA ASP A 462 -14.49 -21.23 29.15
C ASP A 462 -14.65 -21.29 27.62
N LEU A 463 -15.34 -20.31 27.03
CA LEU A 463 -15.46 -20.17 25.57
C LEU A 463 -14.27 -19.44 24.93
N SER A 464 -13.23 -19.09 25.69
CA SER A 464 -12.06 -18.39 25.14
C SER A 464 -11.34 -19.20 24.06
N GLU A 465 -11.15 -20.51 24.28
CA GLU A 465 -10.47 -21.38 23.31
C GLU A 465 -11.29 -21.53 22.04
N TRP A 466 -12.59 -21.84 22.16
CA TRP A 466 -13.51 -21.88 21.02
C TRP A 466 -13.52 -20.55 20.25
N SER A 467 -13.60 -19.43 20.97
CA SER A 467 -13.58 -18.09 20.38
C SER A 467 -12.26 -17.82 19.65
N MET A 468 -11.15 -18.28 20.20
CA MET A 468 -9.83 -18.17 19.58
C MET A 468 -9.73 -19.01 18.31
N SER A 469 -10.28 -20.23 18.30
CA SER A 469 -10.34 -21.08 17.11
C SER A 469 -11.15 -20.43 15.99
N VAL A 470 -12.36 -19.95 16.25
CA VAL A 470 -13.20 -19.34 15.20
C VAL A 470 -12.64 -18.01 14.70
N VAL A 471 -12.02 -17.21 15.58
CA VAL A 471 -11.30 -15.99 15.17
C VAL A 471 -10.04 -16.32 14.39
N GLY A 472 -9.33 -17.39 14.75
CA GLY A 472 -8.17 -17.91 14.01
C GLY A 472 -8.54 -18.35 12.60
N LEU A 473 -9.66 -19.05 12.43
CA LEU A 473 -10.20 -19.39 11.11
C LEU A 473 -10.53 -18.14 10.30
N ALA A 474 -11.21 -17.17 10.90
CA ALA A 474 -11.51 -15.90 10.24
C ALA A 474 -10.23 -15.13 9.86
N ASN A 475 -9.19 -15.20 10.70
CA ASN A 475 -7.88 -14.62 10.44
C ASN A 475 -7.15 -15.30 9.28
N MET A 476 -7.47 -16.57 8.96
CA MET A 476 -7.00 -17.30 7.78
C MET A 476 -7.94 -17.13 6.56
N GLY A 477 -8.96 -16.29 6.65
CA GLY A 477 -9.92 -16.02 5.57
C GLY A 477 -11.19 -16.89 5.60
N MET A 478 -11.31 -17.81 6.55
CA MET A 478 -12.49 -18.68 6.70
C MET A 478 -13.46 -18.10 7.74
N ASN A 479 -14.46 -17.35 7.28
CA ASN A 479 -15.43 -16.73 8.17
C ASN A 479 -16.65 -17.64 8.39
N MET A 480 -16.84 -18.09 9.64
CA MET A 480 -17.96 -18.94 10.07
C MET A 480 -19.27 -18.17 10.32
N PHE A 481 -19.23 -16.84 10.35
CA PHE A 481 -20.38 -16.01 10.77
C PHE A 481 -20.83 -15.04 9.67
N PRO A 482 -22.15 -14.80 9.50
CA PRO A 482 -23.24 -15.12 10.44
C PRO A 482 -23.66 -16.59 10.43
N ALA A 483 -23.98 -17.14 11.60
CA ALA A 483 -24.47 -18.51 11.77
C ALA A 483 -25.33 -18.64 13.05
N GLU A 484 -26.16 -19.67 13.10
CA GLU A 484 -26.83 -20.09 14.33
C GLU A 484 -25.82 -20.79 15.24
N VAL A 485 -25.77 -20.41 16.50
CA VAL A 485 -24.87 -21.02 17.49
C VAL A 485 -25.68 -21.43 18.70
N VAL A 486 -25.41 -22.64 19.20
CA VAL A 486 -25.94 -23.13 20.46
C VAL A 486 -24.83 -23.06 21.51
N PHE A 487 -25.03 -22.22 22.51
CA PHE A 487 -24.22 -22.17 23.71
C PHE A 487 -24.86 -23.06 24.78
N ILE A 488 -24.07 -23.91 25.43
CA ILE A 488 -24.52 -24.89 26.42
C ILE A 488 -23.73 -24.71 27.72
N GLU A 489 -24.41 -24.68 28.85
CA GLU A 489 -23.85 -24.81 30.18
C GLU A 489 -24.11 -26.24 30.69
N ASP A 490 -23.04 -27.00 30.90
CA ASP A 490 -23.09 -28.33 31.50
C ASP A 490 -22.13 -28.41 32.69
N ASN A 491 -22.66 -28.74 33.87
CA ASN A 491 -21.91 -28.83 35.12
C ASN A 491 -20.99 -27.62 35.42
N GLY A 492 -21.47 -26.41 35.10
CA GLY A 492 -20.73 -25.15 35.32
C GLY A 492 -19.63 -24.86 34.30
N LYS A 493 -19.54 -25.65 33.21
CA LYS A 493 -18.67 -25.38 32.06
C LYS A 493 -19.50 -24.96 30.86
N PHE A 494 -18.94 -24.08 30.04
CA PHE A 494 -19.61 -23.55 28.85
C PHE A 494 -19.02 -24.11 27.56
N TYR A 495 -19.90 -24.50 26.64
CA TYR A 495 -19.59 -25.04 25.31
C TYR A 495 -20.36 -24.28 24.23
N ALA A 496 -19.87 -24.33 22.99
CA ALA A 496 -20.51 -23.66 21.86
C ALA A 496 -20.37 -24.50 20.58
N ASP A 497 -21.49 -24.71 19.90
CA ASP A 497 -21.55 -25.41 18.62
C ASP A 497 -22.17 -24.50 17.55
N VAL A 498 -21.50 -24.39 16.40
CA VAL A 498 -22.04 -23.72 15.20
C VAL A 498 -22.91 -24.74 14.46
N LEU A 499 -24.18 -24.39 14.19
CA LEU A 499 -25.18 -25.27 13.58
C LEU A 499 -25.14 -25.28 12.05
#